data_AF-G5N807-F1
#
_entry.id   AF-G5N807-F1
#
_cell.length_a   1.000
_cell.length_b   1.000
_cell.length_c   1.000
_cell.angle_alpha   90.00
_cell.angle_beta   90.00
_cell.angle_gamma   90.00
#
_symmetry.space_group_name_H-M   'P 1'
#
loop_
_entity.id
_entity.type
_entity.pdbx_description
1 polymer ?
#
loop_
_entity_poly.entity_id
_entity_poly.type
_entity_poly.pdbx_seq_one_letter_code
_entity_poly.pdbx_strand_id
1 'polypeptide(L)'
;MRLQLVSKIGDQQTTVSVAPFGSDQRQDKTLDLRHWAFEPDKQDPVSSLGIRPRGPQIEPVLSEVQANSAASKAGLQAGDRIVKVDGQPLTQWMKFVTFVRDNPGKPLALEIERQGSALSLTLTPDTKSVNGKAEGFAGVVPKIIPLPEEYKTIRQYGPFSAILEATDKTWQLMKLTVSMLGKLITGDVKLNNLSGPISIAQGAGMSAEFGVIYYLMFLALISVNLGIINLFPLPVLDGGHLLFLAIEKLKGGPVSERVQDFSYRIGSILLVLLMGLALFNDFSRL
;
A
#
# COMPACT_ATOMS: atom_id res chain seq x y z
N MET A 1 -8.44 -17.08 6.82
CA MET A 1 -8.07 -16.87 8.24
C MET A 1 -8.79 -15.69 8.89
N ARG A 2 -8.45 -14.41 8.62
CA ARG A 2 -9.04 -13.25 9.35
C ARG A 2 -10.57 -13.23 9.39
N LEU A 3 -11.23 -13.35 8.23
CA LEU A 3 -12.70 -13.39 8.13
C LEU A 3 -13.31 -14.61 8.84
N GLN A 4 -12.62 -15.75 8.83
CA GLN A 4 -13.07 -16.95 9.54
C GLN A 4 -12.99 -16.77 11.06
N LEU A 5 -11.95 -16.09 11.58
CA LEU A 5 -11.84 -15.81 13.01
C LEU A 5 -12.93 -14.85 13.50
N VAL A 6 -13.29 -13.83 12.71
CA VAL A 6 -14.42 -12.95 13.05
C VAL A 6 -15.73 -13.72 13.15
N SER A 7 -15.95 -14.73 12.30
CA SER A 7 -17.15 -15.58 12.39
C SER A 7 -17.20 -16.49 13.62
N LYS A 8 -16.13 -16.54 14.43
CA LYS A 8 -15.99 -17.35 15.64
C LYS A 8 -16.19 -16.56 16.94
N ILE A 9 -16.60 -15.29 16.84
CA ILE A 9 -16.96 -14.48 18.01
C ILE A 9 -18.17 -15.12 18.70
N GLY A 10 -18.06 -15.37 20.00
CA GLY A 10 -19.10 -16.01 20.81
C GLY A 10 -19.00 -17.54 20.87
N ASP A 11 -18.16 -18.18 20.06
CA ASP A 11 -17.86 -19.61 20.19
C ASP A 11 -17.00 -19.86 21.44
N GLN A 12 -17.12 -21.05 22.05
CA GLN A 12 -16.26 -21.41 23.20
C GLN A 12 -14.84 -21.78 22.78
N GLN A 13 -14.67 -22.31 21.57
CA GLN A 13 -13.39 -22.75 21.04
C GLN A 13 -13.40 -22.73 19.51
N THR A 14 -12.21 -22.67 18.92
CA THR A 14 -12.02 -22.88 17.48
C THR A 14 -10.77 -23.70 17.22
N THR A 15 -10.73 -24.42 16.11
CA THR A 15 -9.55 -25.19 15.69
C THR A 15 -8.79 -24.42 14.62
N VAL A 16 -7.48 -24.27 14.82
CA VAL A 16 -6.58 -23.67 13.85
C VAL A 16 -5.53 -24.70 13.46
N SER A 17 -5.39 -24.95 12.17
CA SER A 17 -4.32 -25.79 11.63
C SER A 17 -3.04 -24.98 11.51
N VAL A 18 -1.99 -25.38 12.22
CA VAL A 18 -0.67 -24.76 12.22
C VAL A 18 0.36 -25.74 11.68
N ALA A 19 1.43 -25.25 11.06
CA ALA A 19 2.56 -26.09 10.68
C ALA A 19 3.85 -25.41 11.15
N PRO A 20 4.85 -26.16 11.63
CA PRO A 20 6.19 -25.62 11.82
C PRO A 20 6.68 -24.95 10.53
N PHE A 21 7.50 -23.91 10.67
CA PHE A 21 8.05 -23.24 9.50
C PHE A 21 8.82 -24.23 8.61
N GLY A 22 8.58 -24.19 7.31
CA GLY A 22 9.21 -25.10 6.33
C GLY A 22 8.63 -26.53 6.30
N SER A 23 7.58 -26.84 7.06
CA SER A 23 6.94 -28.15 7.07
C SER A 23 5.52 -28.12 6.50
N ASP A 24 5.16 -29.14 5.73
CA ASP A 24 3.77 -29.40 5.32
C ASP A 24 2.99 -30.22 6.36
N GLN A 25 3.65 -30.67 7.44
CA GLN A 25 2.98 -31.37 8.53
C GLN A 25 2.14 -30.40 9.35
N ARG A 26 0.84 -30.45 9.08
CA ARG A 26 -0.16 -29.67 9.80
C ARG A 26 -0.50 -30.35 11.13
N GLN A 27 -0.60 -29.54 12.16
CA GLN A 27 -1.12 -29.89 13.47
C GLN A 27 -2.31 -28.99 13.77
N ASP A 28 -3.42 -29.61 14.14
CA ASP A 28 -4.57 -28.85 14.61
C ASP A 28 -4.39 -28.46 16.08
N LYS A 29 -4.56 -27.18 16.37
CA LYS A 29 -4.53 -26.61 17.72
C LYS A 29 -5.89 -26.03 18.03
N THR A 30 -6.42 -26.39 19.19
CA THR A 30 -7.66 -25.81 19.71
C THR A 30 -7.33 -24.53 20.47
N LEU A 31 -7.96 -23.43 20.08
CA LEU A 31 -7.89 -22.15 20.77
C LEU A 31 -9.12 -22.00 21.66
N ASP A 32 -8.90 -21.66 22.93
CA ASP A 32 -9.95 -21.29 23.87
C ASP A 32 -10.40 -19.85 23.60
N LEU A 33 -11.69 -19.68 23.31
CA LEU A 33 -12.30 -18.40 22.95
C LEU A 33 -13.25 -17.88 24.03
N ARG A 34 -13.42 -18.58 25.16
CA ARG A 34 -14.43 -18.25 26.19
C ARG A 34 -14.33 -16.83 26.75
N HIS A 35 -13.13 -16.25 26.75
CA HIS A 35 -12.86 -14.89 27.22
C HIS A 35 -12.34 -13.98 26.09
N TRP A 36 -12.43 -14.43 24.85
CA TRP A 36 -11.95 -13.69 23.70
C TRP A 36 -13.03 -12.73 23.20
N ALA A 37 -12.90 -11.47 23.61
CA ALA A 37 -13.73 -10.36 23.15
C ALA A 37 -12.85 -9.26 22.58
N PHE A 38 -13.21 -8.74 21.41
CA PHE A 38 -12.53 -7.64 20.74
C PHE A 38 -13.52 -6.85 19.88
N GLU A 39 -13.17 -5.62 19.52
CA GLU A 39 -13.95 -4.81 18.58
C GLU A 39 -13.43 -5.02 17.14
N PRO A 40 -14.16 -5.72 16.25
CA PRO A 40 -13.65 -6.10 14.93
C PRO A 40 -13.29 -4.92 14.02
N ASP A 41 -13.94 -3.77 14.22
CA ASP A 41 -13.70 -2.55 13.46
C ASP A 41 -12.46 -1.79 13.92
N LYS A 42 -11.92 -2.12 15.11
CA LYS A 42 -10.78 -1.43 15.72
C LYS A 42 -9.56 -2.32 15.95
N GLN A 43 -9.75 -3.63 16.08
CA GLN A 43 -8.71 -4.57 16.46
C GLN A 43 -8.61 -5.71 15.46
N ASP A 44 -7.38 -6.11 15.10
CA ASP A 44 -7.15 -7.24 14.21
C ASP A 44 -7.41 -8.57 14.95
N PRO A 45 -8.25 -9.47 14.41
CA PRO A 45 -8.68 -10.70 15.08
C PRO A 45 -7.54 -11.70 15.33
N VAL A 46 -6.44 -11.62 14.56
CA VAL A 46 -5.29 -12.51 14.76
C VAL A 46 -4.49 -12.01 15.96
N SER A 47 -4.22 -10.71 16.01
CA SER A 47 -3.47 -10.10 17.11
C SER A 47 -4.23 -10.08 18.44
N SER A 48 -5.56 -9.99 18.44
CA SER A 48 -6.39 -10.08 19.66
C SER A 48 -6.34 -11.46 20.31
N LEU A 49 -6.00 -12.51 19.55
CA LEU A 49 -5.70 -13.86 20.07
C LEU A 49 -4.26 -14.00 20.59
N GLY A 50 -3.49 -12.92 20.63
CA GLY A 50 -2.07 -12.93 21.00
C GLY A 50 -1.14 -13.45 19.89
N ILE A 51 -1.66 -13.78 18.71
CA ILE A 51 -0.85 -14.22 17.58
C ILE A 51 -0.21 -12.98 16.95
N ARG A 52 1.12 -12.87 17.04
CA ARG A 52 1.88 -11.77 16.43
C ARG A 52 2.55 -12.25 15.15
N PRO A 53 2.09 -11.81 13.96
CA PRO A 53 2.76 -12.17 12.71
C PRO A 53 4.20 -11.67 12.72
N ARG A 54 5.15 -12.55 12.42
CA ARG A 54 6.51 -12.15 12.12
C ARG A 54 6.52 -11.52 10.72
N GLY A 55 6.90 -10.25 10.66
CA GLY A 55 7.11 -9.51 9.41
C GLY A 55 8.56 -9.04 9.28
N PRO A 56 8.90 -8.34 8.18
CA PRO A 56 10.18 -7.67 8.06
C PRO A 56 10.39 -6.72 9.25
N GLN A 57 11.61 -6.68 9.77
CA GLN A 57 11.95 -5.80 10.88
C GLN A 57 12.32 -4.43 10.34
N ILE A 58 11.57 -3.40 10.73
CA ILE A 58 11.88 -2.02 10.40
C ILE A 58 12.68 -1.45 11.56
N GLU A 59 13.98 -1.26 11.36
CA GLU A 59 14.83 -0.70 12.39
C GLU A 59 14.73 0.82 12.41
N PRO A 60 14.94 1.47 13.56
CA PRO A 60 15.08 2.92 13.64
C PRO A 60 16.46 3.38 13.14
N VAL A 61 16.91 2.82 12.01
CA VAL A 61 18.16 3.18 11.33
C VAL A 61 17.78 3.78 9.99
N LEU A 62 18.37 4.91 9.63
CA LEU A 62 18.10 5.56 8.35
C LEU A 62 18.86 4.83 7.24
N SER A 63 18.16 4.31 6.23
CA SER A 63 18.79 3.80 5.02
C SER A 63 19.10 4.93 4.04
N GLU A 64 18.23 5.93 3.99
CA GLU A 64 18.33 7.07 3.08
C GLU A 64 17.74 8.32 3.74
N VAL A 65 18.32 9.48 3.42
CA VAL A 65 17.80 10.80 3.77
C VAL A 65 17.63 11.58 2.48
N GLN A 66 16.41 12.03 2.20
CA GLN A 66 16.09 12.75 0.97
C GLN A 66 16.80 14.11 0.94
N ALA A 67 17.36 14.49 -0.21
CA ALA A 67 17.98 15.79 -0.40
C ALA A 67 16.98 16.93 -0.12
N ASN A 68 17.45 18.04 0.46
CA ASN A 68 16.67 19.23 0.80
C ASN A 68 15.49 19.01 1.78
N SER A 69 15.37 17.83 2.38
CA SER A 69 14.35 17.53 3.38
C SER A 69 14.63 18.16 4.74
N ALA A 70 13.61 18.26 5.61
CA ALA A 70 13.78 18.60 7.02
C ALA A 70 14.88 17.77 7.73
N ALA A 71 14.97 16.46 7.45
CA ALA A 71 16.01 15.61 8.01
C ALA A 71 17.41 15.96 7.50
N SER A 72 17.55 16.23 6.20
CA SER A 72 18.83 16.67 5.62
C SER A 72 19.26 18.03 6.22
N LYS A 73 18.33 18.98 6.36
CA LYS A 73 18.59 20.29 7.01
C LYS A 73 18.97 20.15 8.49
N ALA A 74 18.40 19.17 9.18
CA ALA A 74 18.75 18.82 10.56
C ALA A 74 20.12 18.11 10.69
N GLY A 75 20.77 17.79 9.57
CA GLY A 75 22.07 17.11 9.54
C GLY A 75 22.01 15.59 9.74
N LEU A 76 20.83 14.98 9.58
CA LEU A 76 20.68 13.52 9.58
C LEU A 76 21.32 12.92 8.32
N GLN A 77 21.87 11.72 8.48
CA GLN A 77 22.60 11.01 7.43
C GLN A 77 22.14 9.54 7.37
N ALA A 78 22.34 8.92 6.21
CA ALA A 78 22.18 7.47 6.09
C ALA A 78 23.14 6.75 7.04
N GLY A 79 22.63 5.74 7.74
CA GLY A 79 23.34 5.00 8.79
C GLY A 79 23.06 5.49 10.21
N ASP A 80 22.43 6.65 10.40
CA ASP A 80 22.06 7.13 11.73
C ASP A 80 20.99 6.24 12.36
N ARG A 81 21.18 5.86 13.63
CA ARG A 81 20.15 5.19 14.44
C ARG A 81 19.47 6.19 15.33
N ILE A 82 18.15 6.33 15.23
CA ILE A 82 17.35 7.18 16.13
C ILE A 82 17.09 6.41 17.42
N VAL A 83 17.60 6.93 18.53
CA VAL A 83 17.53 6.30 19.85
C VAL A 83 16.44 6.93 20.72
N LYS A 84 16.30 8.25 20.68
CA LYS A 84 15.23 8.98 21.38
C LYS A 84 14.64 10.12 20.56
N VAL A 85 13.39 10.45 20.87
CA VAL A 85 12.68 11.64 20.39
C VAL A 85 12.06 12.33 21.60
N ASP A 86 12.38 13.61 21.83
CA ASP A 86 11.94 14.41 22.98
C ASP A 86 12.14 13.70 24.32
N GLY A 87 13.31 13.07 24.49
CA GLY A 87 13.68 12.30 25.68
C GLY A 87 12.98 10.94 25.80
N GLN A 88 12.05 10.59 24.93
CA GLN A 88 11.38 9.28 24.93
C GLN A 88 12.18 8.25 24.13
N PRO A 89 12.50 7.07 24.71
CA PRO A 89 13.17 5.99 24.00
C PRO A 89 12.36 5.47 22.82
N LEU A 90 13.02 5.34 21.67
CA LEU A 90 12.41 4.88 20.44
C LEU A 90 12.75 3.40 20.19
N THR A 91 11.78 2.52 20.42
CA THR A 91 11.93 1.07 20.16
C THR A 91 11.32 0.63 18.84
N GLN A 92 10.49 1.47 18.22
CA GLN A 92 9.72 1.14 17.03
C GLN A 92 9.73 2.31 16.06
N TRP A 93 10.07 2.03 14.81
CA TRP A 93 10.06 3.02 13.73
C TRP A 93 8.71 3.73 13.60
N MET A 94 7.59 3.01 13.73
CA MET A 94 6.28 3.64 13.60
C MET A 94 6.00 4.72 14.64
N LYS A 95 6.58 4.63 15.84
CA LYS A 95 6.47 5.71 16.82
C LYS A 95 7.16 6.98 16.32
N PHE A 96 8.32 6.84 15.68
CA PHE A 96 9.03 7.98 15.10
C PHE A 96 8.19 8.65 14.01
N VAL A 97 7.60 7.84 13.12
CA VAL A 97 6.70 8.34 12.08
C VAL A 97 5.53 9.12 12.69
N THR A 98 4.93 8.61 13.77
CA THR A 98 3.85 9.31 14.48
C THR A 98 4.33 10.63 15.09
N PHE A 99 5.49 10.65 15.77
CA PHE A 99 6.05 11.88 16.35
C PHE A 99 6.27 12.97 15.29
N VAL A 100 6.87 12.61 14.16
CA VAL A 100 7.10 13.54 13.05
C VAL A 100 5.78 14.05 12.49
N ARG A 101 4.84 13.14 12.18
CA ARG A 101 3.56 13.48 11.55
C ARG A 101 2.71 14.40 12.41
N ASP A 102 2.70 14.18 13.72
CA ASP A 102 1.85 14.92 14.65
C ASP A 102 2.46 16.27 15.08
N ASN A 103 3.71 16.57 14.67
CA ASN A 103 4.44 17.80 15.01
C ASN A 103 4.93 18.59 13.77
N PRO A 104 4.04 18.99 12.85
CA PRO A 104 4.42 19.82 11.70
C PRO A 104 5.01 21.18 12.16
N GLY A 105 6.18 21.54 11.65
CA GLY A 105 6.85 22.82 11.93
C GLY A 105 7.36 22.99 13.36
N LYS A 106 7.21 21.99 14.24
CA LYS A 106 7.69 22.05 15.62
C LYS A 106 9.05 21.34 15.74
N PRO A 107 10.04 21.94 16.41
CA PRO A 107 11.31 21.28 16.63
C PRO A 107 11.14 20.07 17.56
N LEU A 108 11.71 18.94 17.14
CA LEU A 108 11.81 17.68 17.88
C LEU A 108 13.27 17.45 18.24
N ALA A 109 13.54 17.21 19.53
CA ALA A 109 14.88 16.87 20.00
C ALA A 109 15.15 15.39 19.71
N LEU A 110 16.13 15.10 18.86
CA LEU A 110 16.56 13.75 18.53
C LEU A 110 17.85 13.41 19.25
N GLU A 111 17.90 12.23 19.86
CA GLU A 111 19.16 11.58 20.18
C GLU A 111 19.39 10.46 19.16
N ILE A 112 20.49 10.55 18.43
CA ILE A 112 20.90 9.56 17.45
C ILE A 112 22.21 8.91 17.85
N GLU A 113 22.47 7.75 17.29
CA GLU A 113 23.77 7.08 17.32
C GLU A 113 24.31 7.04 15.89
N ARG A 114 25.49 7.65 15.69
CA ARG A 114 26.22 7.67 14.41
C ARG A 114 27.59 7.07 14.64
N GLN A 115 27.90 5.98 13.95
CA GLN A 115 29.19 5.28 14.08
C GLN A 115 29.57 4.96 15.55
N GLY A 116 28.58 4.61 16.38
CA GLY A 116 28.76 4.30 17.81
C GLY A 116 28.84 5.50 18.75
N SER A 117 28.78 6.73 18.23
CA SER A 117 28.76 7.95 19.04
C SER A 117 27.34 8.52 19.16
N ALA A 118 26.95 8.92 20.37
CA ALA A 118 25.69 9.60 20.61
C ALA A 118 25.79 11.07 20.17
N LEU A 119 24.82 11.53 19.38
CA LEU A 119 24.70 12.91 18.91
C LEU A 119 23.28 13.41 19.19
N SER A 120 23.17 14.67 19.59
CA SER A 120 21.88 15.36 19.73
C SER A 120 21.66 16.27 18.53
N LEU A 121 20.53 16.09 17.85
CA LEU A 121 20.11 16.90 16.70
C LEU A 121 18.71 17.44 16.93
N THR A 122 18.37 18.56 16.30
CA THR A 122 17.01 19.10 16.32
C THR A 122 16.40 18.94 14.94
N LEU A 123 15.34 18.14 14.83
CA LEU A 123 14.58 17.96 13.61
C LEU A 123 13.33 18.83 13.66
N THR A 124 13.18 19.76 12.72
CA THR A 124 11.91 20.49 12.53
C THR A 124 11.22 19.94 11.30
N PRO A 125 10.15 19.11 11.43
CA PRO A 125 9.47 18.54 10.29
C PRO A 125 8.87 19.61 9.37
N ASP A 126 8.99 19.42 8.06
CA ASP A 126 8.30 20.26 7.08
C ASP A 126 6.79 19.99 7.18
N THR A 127 5.95 20.99 6.92
CA THR A 127 4.49 20.83 6.94
C THR A 127 4.00 20.41 5.55
N LYS A 128 3.35 19.25 5.45
CA LYS A 128 2.61 18.80 4.26
C LYS A 128 1.11 18.69 4.57
N SER A 129 0.26 19.09 3.62
CA SER A 129 -1.19 18.94 3.76
C SER A 129 -1.64 17.57 3.23
N VAL A 130 -2.04 16.68 4.13
CA VAL A 130 -2.58 15.34 3.83
C VAL A 130 -4.05 15.32 4.29
N ASN A 131 -4.98 15.03 3.39
CA ASN A 131 -6.44 15.08 3.61
C ASN A 131 -6.98 16.34 4.33
N GLY A 132 -6.42 17.52 4.03
CA GLY A 132 -6.83 18.79 4.65
C GLY A 132 -6.27 18.99 6.06
N LYS A 133 -5.51 18.03 6.58
CA LYS A 133 -4.81 18.09 7.85
C LYS A 133 -3.34 18.41 7.61
N ALA A 134 -2.79 19.30 8.44
CA ALA A 134 -1.35 19.56 8.47
C ALA A 134 -0.66 18.36 9.14
N GLU A 135 0.25 17.72 8.41
CA GLU A 135 1.08 16.62 8.87
C GLU A 135 2.55 16.97 8.69
N GLY A 136 3.39 16.60 9.66
CA GLY A 136 4.83 16.79 9.58
C GLY A 136 5.50 15.76 8.66
N PHE A 137 6.55 16.18 7.97
CA PHE A 137 7.32 15.36 7.03
C PHE A 137 8.81 15.57 7.24
N ALA A 138 9.55 14.48 7.49
CA ALA A 138 11.00 14.53 7.73
C ALA A 138 11.84 14.20 6.49
N GLY A 139 11.34 13.40 5.54
CA GLY A 139 12.09 12.97 4.36
C GLY A 139 13.16 11.91 4.63
N VAL A 140 12.83 10.86 5.39
CA VAL A 140 13.74 9.75 5.72
C VAL A 140 13.15 8.40 5.33
N VAL A 141 14.03 7.46 4.97
CA VAL A 141 13.69 6.08 4.66
C VAL A 141 14.35 5.17 5.70
N PRO A 142 13.62 4.24 6.33
CA PRO A 142 14.20 3.33 7.30
C PRO A 142 14.90 2.15 6.63
N LYS A 143 15.88 1.58 7.33
CA LYS A 143 16.44 0.28 7.02
C LYS A 143 15.41 -0.81 7.31
N ILE A 144 15.03 -1.54 6.27
CA ILE A 144 14.13 -2.70 6.35
C ILE A 144 14.98 -3.96 6.28
N ILE A 145 14.98 -4.73 7.37
CA ILE A 145 15.56 -6.07 7.38
C ILE A 145 14.48 -7.04 6.88
N PRO A 146 14.70 -7.72 5.74
CA PRO A 146 13.73 -8.65 5.21
C PRO A 146 13.52 -9.80 6.19
N LEU A 147 12.33 -10.41 6.13
CA LEU A 147 12.02 -11.57 6.94
C LEU A 147 13.01 -12.71 6.58
N PRO A 148 13.70 -13.34 7.57
CA PRO A 148 14.61 -14.45 7.33
C PRO A 148 13.92 -15.58 6.54
N GLU A 149 14.68 -16.29 5.71
CA GLU A 149 14.13 -17.34 4.84
C GLU A 149 13.46 -18.47 5.62
N GLU A 150 13.94 -18.76 6.83
CA GLU A 150 13.33 -19.74 7.74
C GLU A 150 11.86 -19.45 8.05
N TYR A 151 11.40 -18.19 7.98
CA TYR A 151 9.99 -17.83 8.18
C TYR A 151 9.21 -17.71 6.86
N LYS A 152 9.85 -17.86 5.70
CA LYS A 152 9.19 -17.85 4.40
C LYS A 152 8.66 -19.25 4.09
N THR A 153 7.36 -19.35 3.84
CA THR A 153 6.77 -20.58 3.29
C THR A 153 6.55 -20.40 1.80
N ILE A 154 7.16 -21.26 0.98
CA ILE A 154 6.93 -21.27 -0.47
C ILE A 154 5.82 -22.28 -0.73
N ARG A 155 4.62 -21.78 -1.03
CA ARG A 155 3.53 -22.64 -1.49
C ARG A 155 3.63 -22.83 -2.99
N GLN A 156 3.95 -24.05 -3.40
CA GLN A 156 3.92 -24.46 -4.79
C GLN A 156 2.55 -25.03 -5.12
N TYR A 157 1.91 -24.47 -6.14
CA TYR A 157 0.64 -24.98 -6.65
C TYR A 157 0.92 -25.76 -7.93
N GLY A 158 0.25 -26.91 -8.09
CA GLY A 158 0.23 -27.61 -9.37
C GLY A 158 -0.51 -26.79 -10.44
N PRO A 159 -0.36 -27.09 -11.74
CA PRO A 159 -0.87 -26.26 -12.84
C PRO A 159 -2.35 -25.90 -12.72
N PHE A 160 -3.21 -26.86 -12.37
CA PHE A 160 -4.66 -26.65 -12.22
C PHE A 160 -5.01 -25.82 -10.99
N SER A 161 -4.42 -26.14 -9.83
CA SER A 161 -4.62 -25.36 -8.61
C SER A 161 -4.08 -23.93 -8.74
N ALA A 162 -3.00 -23.73 -9.50
CA ALA A 162 -2.41 -22.43 -9.73
C ALA A 162 -3.34 -21.51 -10.50
N ILE A 163 -4.10 -22.03 -11.48
CA ILE A 163 -5.11 -21.25 -12.22
C ILE A 163 -6.22 -20.78 -11.29
N LEU A 164 -6.72 -21.66 -10.40
CA LEU A 164 -7.77 -21.32 -9.44
C LEU A 164 -7.28 -20.24 -8.45
N GLU A 165 -6.09 -20.42 -7.88
CA GLU A 165 -5.48 -19.45 -6.97
C GLU A 165 -5.17 -18.12 -7.68
N ALA A 166 -4.66 -18.16 -8.90
CA ALA A 166 -4.42 -16.95 -9.69
C ALA A 166 -5.73 -16.21 -10.00
N THR A 167 -6.83 -16.94 -10.25
CA THR A 167 -8.16 -16.36 -10.48
C THR A 167 -8.66 -15.67 -9.22
N ASP A 168 -8.57 -16.31 -8.05
CA ASP A 168 -8.96 -15.69 -6.76
C ASP A 168 -8.11 -14.44 -6.46
N LYS A 169 -6.79 -14.52 -6.68
CA LYS A 169 -5.88 -13.36 -6.53
C LYS A 169 -6.23 -12.22 -7.47
N THR A 170 -6.50 -12.52 -8.73
CA THR A 170 -6.90 -11.53 -9.73
C THR A 170 -8.23 -10.89 -9.32
N TRP A 171 -9.21 -11.68 -8.87
CA TRP A 171 -10.49 -11.18 -8.36
C TRP A 171 -10.34 -10.27 -7.14
N GLN A 172 -9.45 -10.62 -6.21
CA GLN A 172 -9.13 -9.78 -5.04
C GLN A 172 -8.52 -8.45 -5.46
N LEU A 173 -7.54 -8.47 -6.38
CA LEU A 173 -6.95 -7.26 -6.94
C LEU A 173 -8.00 -6.40 -7.66
N MET A 174 -8.87 -7.01 -8.47
CA MET A 174 -9.93 -6.29 -9.16
C MET A 174 -10.88 -5.58 -8.19
N LYS A 175 -11.34 -6.26 -7.14
CA LYS A 175 -12.19 -5.64 -6.10
C LYS A 175 -11.48 -4.48 -5.40
N LEU A 176 -10.20 -4.66 -5.07
CA LEU A 176 -9.41 -3.61 -4.43
C LEU A 176 -9.29 -2.38 -5.35
N THR A 177 -8.95 -2.58 -6.61
CA THR A 177 -8.80 -1.48 -7.58
C THR A 177 -10.12 -0.75 -7.79
N VAL A 178 -11.23 -1.46 -7.98
CA VAL A 178 -12.57 -0.83 -8.10
C VAL A 178 -12.94 -0.05 -6.83
N SER A 179 -12.66 -0.61 -5.64
CA SER A 179 -12.90 0.09 -4.37
C SER A 179 -12.06 1.36 -4.24
N MET A 180 -10.78 1.32 -4.65
CA MET A 180 -9.89 2.48 -4.63
C MET A 180 -10.33 3.56 -5.63
N LEU A 181 -10.78 3.17 -6.83
CA LEU A 181 -11.36 4.10 -7.80
C LEU A 181 -12.64 4.75 -7.25
N GLY A 182 -13.51 3.97 -6.59
CA GLY A 182 -14.69 4.51 -5.91
C GLY A 182 -14.32 5.55 -4.85
N LYS A 183 -13.33 5.23 -4.00
CA LYS A 183 -12.82 6.15 -2.96
C LYS A 183 -12.13 7.40 -3.52
N LEU A 184 -11.56 7.31 -4.72
CA LEU A 184 -11.00 8.45 -5.43
C LEU A 184 -12.11 9.42 -5.88
N ILE A 185 -13.24 8.87 -6.36
CA ILE A 185 -14.40 9.66 -6.80
C ILE A 185 -15.14 10.27 -5.60
N THR A 186 -15.25 9.55 -4.47
CA THR A 186 -15.87 10.10 -3.24
C THR A 186 -14.97 11.10 -2.51
N GLY A 187 -13.68 11.17 -2.84
CA GLY A 187 -12.71 12.11 -2.25
C GLY A 187 -12.01 11.58 -1.00
N ASP A 188 -12.23 10.33 -0.60
CA ASP A 188 -11.55 9.68 0.52
C ASP A 188 -10.06 9.42 0.23
N VAL A 189 -9.73 9.25 -1.05
CA VAL A 189 -8.37 9.11 -1.56
C VAL A 189 -8.03 10.33 -2.41
N LYS A 190 -6.89 10.96 -2.14
CA LYS A 190 -6.41 12.08 -2.93
C LYS A 190 -5.86 11.66 -4.30
N LEU A 191 -6.03 12.53 -5.29
CA LEU A 191 -5.46 12.40 -6.65
C LEU A 191 -3.94 12.36 -6.66
N ASN A 192 -3.28 12.88 -5.63
CA ASN A 192 -1.84 12.73 -5.46
C ASN A 192 -1.44 11.31 -4.98
N ASN A 193 -2.32 10.33 -4.98
CA ASN A 193 -1.92 8.93 -4.79
C ASN A 193 -1.97 8.14 -6.10
N LEU A 194 -2.31 8.80 -7.21
CA LEU A 194 -2.23 8.18 -8.53
C LEU A 194 -0.77 8.07 -8.96
N SER A 195 -0.34 6.85 -9.26
CA SER A 195 0.96 6.58 -9.88
C SER A 195 0.91 6.98 -11.35
N GLY A 196 1.80 7.87 -11.77
CA GLY A 196 1.97 8.19 -13.19
C GLY A 196 2.92 7.23 -13.92
N PRO A 197 3.18 7.49 -15.22
CA PRO A 197 4.05 6.67 -16.05
C PRO A 197 5.48 6.52 -15.50
N ILE A 198 6.01 7.55 -14.84
CA ILE A 198 7.38 7.53 -14.29
C ILE A 198 7.42 6.63 -13.06
N SER A 199 6.45 6.77 -12.16
CA SER A 199 6.30 5.90 -10.99
C SER A 199 6.19 4.42 -11.39
N ILE A 200 5.48 4.12 -12.49
CA ILE A 200 5.37 2.75 -13.03
C ILE A 200 6.73 2.27 -13.55
N ALA A 201 7.47 3.09 -14.28
CA ALA A 201 8.81 2.74 -14.78
C ALA A 201 9.80 2.46 -13.63
N GLN A 202 9.78 3.28 -12.57
CA GLN A 202 10.59 3.07 -11.37
C GLN A 202 10.20 1.79 -10.63
N GLY A 203 8.89 1.53 -10.48
CA GLY A 203 8.40 0.29 -9.87
C GLY A 203 8.81 -0.96 -10.66
N ALA A 204 8.83 -0.88 -11.99
CA ALA A 204 9.34 -1.94 -12.86
C ALA A 204 10.84 -2.18 -12.64
N GLY A 205 11.65 -1.12 -12.55
CA GLY A 205 13.10 -1.23 -12.26
C GLY A 205 13.38 -1.86 -10.89
N MET A 206 12.75 -1.34 -9.84
CA MET A 206 12.91 -1.84 -8.47
C MET A 206 12.47 -3.30 -8.33
N SER A 207 11.35 -3.68 -8.96
CA SER A 207 10.89 -5.08 -8.93
C SER A 207 11.79 -6.03 -9.71
N ALA A 208 12.43 -5.56 -10.78
CA ALA A 208 13.43 -6.34 -11.51
C ALA A 208 14.70 -6.59 -10.68
N GLU A 209 15.14 -5.60 -9.88
CA GLU A 209 16.26 -5.76 -8.94
C GLU A 209 15.96 -6.81 -7.85
N PHE A 210 14.70 -6.92 -7.41
CA PHE A 210 14.28 -7.97 -6.47
C PHE A 210 14.15 -9.36 -7.10
N GLY A 211 14.18 -9.45 -8.43
CA GLY A 211 14.19 -10.70 -9.19
C GLY A 211 12.92 -10.97 -9.99
N VAL A 212 12.99 -11.99 -10.86
CA VAL A 212 11.98 -12.25 -11.89
C VAL A 212 10.57 -12.48 -11.35
N ILE A 213 10.43 -13.12 -10.19
CA ILE A 213 9.11 -13.40 -9.59
C ILE A 213 8.42 -12.10 -9.18
N TYR A 214 9.16 -11.16 -8.59
CA TYR A 214 8.63 -9.84 -8.19
C TYR A 214 8.29 -8.99 -9.40
N TYR A 215 9.14 -9.04 -10.43
CA TYR A 215 8.88 -8.36 -11.70
C TYR A 215 7.61 -8.88 -12.40
N LEU A 216 7.43 -10.20 -12.50
CA LEU A 216 6.22 -10.80 -13.06
C LEU A 216 4.97 -10.46 -12.25
N MET A 217 5.07 -10.41 -10.91
CA MET A 217 3.98 -9.99 -10.04
C MET A 217 3.63 -8.51 -10.25
N PHE A 218 4.63 -7.64 -10.43
CA PHE A 218 4.43 -6.24 -10.76
C PHE A 218 3.76 -6.08 -12.13
N LEU A 219 4.22 -6.79 -13.15
CA LEU A 219 3.59 -6.81 -14.47
C LEU A 219 2.13 -7.26 -14.38
N ALA A 220 1.85 -8.34 -13.64
CA ALA A 220 0.48 -8.82 -13.43
C ALA A 220 -0.41 -7.76 -12.76
N LEU A 221 0.10 -7.06 -11.73
CA LEU A 221 -0.60 -5.96 -11.09
C LEU A 221 -0.95 -4.84 -12.08
N ILE A 222 0.01 -4.41 -12.90
CA ILE A 222 -0.20 -3.36 -13.91
C ILE A 222 -1.18 -3.83 -14.98
N SER A 223 -1.06 -5.07 -15.48
CA SER A 223 -1.99 -5.64 -16.47
C SER A 223 -3.43 -5.68 -15.96
N VAL A 224 -3.64 -6.11 -14.71
CA VAL A 224 -4.98 -6.13 -14.10
C VAL A 224 -5.53 -4.72 -13.95
N ASN A 225 -4.73 -3.78 -13.45
CA ASN A 225 -5.16 -2.38 -13.29
C ASN A 225 -5.51 -1.72 -14.62
N LEU A 226 -4.69 -1.93 -15.66
CA LEU A 226 -4.96 -1.40 -17.00
C LEU A 226 -6.23 -2.02 -17.59
N GLY A 227 -6.44 -3.34 -17.40
CA GLY A 227 -7.66 -4.01 -17.81
C GLY A 227 -8.92 -3.40 -17.17
N ILE A 228 -8.89 -3.17 -15.86
CA ILE A 228 -10.01 -2.55 -15.14
C ILE A 228 -10.26 -1.12 -15.60
N ILE A 229 -9.20 -0.33 -15.75
CA ILE A 229 -9.31 1.06 -16.22
C ILE A 229 -9.89 1.09 -17.64
N ASN A 230 -9.47 0.18 -18.53
CA ASN A 230 -10.00 0.09 -19.88
C ASN A 230 -11.48 -0.32 -19.92
N LEU A 231 -11.98 -1.07 -18.92
CA LEU A 231 -13.41 -1.36 -18.76
C LEU A 231 -14.23 -0.20 -18.19
N PHE A 232 -13.59 0.87 -17.72
CA PHE A 232 -14.28 2.03 -17.17
C PHE A 232 -15.08 2.74 -18.29
N PRO A 233 -16.30 3.26 -18.02
CA PRO A 233 -17.20 3.80 -19.04
C PRO A 233 -16.77 5.20 -19.51
N LEU A 234 -15.54 5.32 -19.99
CA LEU A 234 -14.99 6.51 -20.62
C LEU A 234 -15.00 6.31 -22.13
N PRO A 235 -15.51 7.27 -22.91
CA PRO A 235 -15.70 7.11 -24.35
C PRO A 235 -14.47 6.60 -25.11
N VAL A 236 -13.27 7.08 -24.79
CA VAL A 236 -12.01 6.74 -25.48
C VAL A 236 -11.46 5.36 -25.11
N LEU A 237 -12.00 4.73 -24.06
CA LEU A 237 -11.59 3.40 -23.62
C LEU A 237 -12.58 2.35 -24.12
N ASP A 238 -12.18 1.07 -24.07
CA ASP A 238 -13.02 -0.06 -24.49
C ASP A 238 -14.37 -0.09 -23.74
N GLY A 239 -14.39 0.31 -22.47
CA GLY A 239 -15.60 0.46 -21.65
C GLY A 239 -16.56 1.53 -22.14
N GLY A 240 -16.09 2.55 -22.87
CA GLY A 240 -16.93 3.53 -23.56
C GLY A 240 -17.75 2.91 -24.68
N HIS A 241 -17.15 2.01 -25.44
CA HIS A 241 -17.87 1.23 -26.46
C HIS A 241 -18.91 0.31 -25.82
N LEU A 242 -18.55 -0.38 -24.73
CA LEU A 242 -19.50 -1.20 -23.96
C LEU A 242 -20.67 -0.36 -23.42
N LEU A 243 -20.40 0.88 -22.96
CA LEU A 243 -21.44 1.81 -22.53
C LEU A 243 -22.37 2.17 -23.69
N PHE A 244 -21.85 2.49 -24.87
CA PHE A 244 -22.69 2.79 -26.03
C PHE A 244 -23.56 1.58 -26.39
N LEU A 245 -23.00 0.38 -26.47
CA LEU A 245 -23.78 -0.84 -26.72
C LEU A 245 -24.87 -1.08 -25.67
N ALA A 246 -24.59 -0.79 -24.39
CA ALA A 246 -25.59 -0.87 -23.33
C ALA A 246 -26.71 0.16 -23.53
N ILE A 247 -26.38 1.39 -23.91
CA ILE A 247 -27.35 2.45 -24.22
C ILE A 247 -28.18 2.06 -25.45
N GLU A 248 -27.56 1.52 -26.50
CA GLU A 248 -28.26 1.08 -27.72
C GLU A 248 -29.26 -0.04 -27.42
N LYS A 249 -28.87 -1.00 -26.57
CA LYS A 249 -29.74 -2.08 -26.12
C LYS A 249 -30.96 -1.55 -25.34
N LEU A 250 -30.79 -0.51 -24.53
CA LEU A 250 -31.88 0.13 -23.79
C LEU A 250 -32.76 1.03 -24.67
N LYS A 251 -32.15 1.73 -25.63
CA LYS A 251 -32.82 2.67 -26.54
C LYS A 251 -33.49 1.98 -27.72
N GLY A 252 -33.10 0.75 -28.05
CA GLY A 252 -33.61 -0.02 -29.19
C GLY A 252 -33.07 0.44 -30.55
N GLY A 253 -31.98 1.22 -30.56
CA GLY A 253 -31.38 1.73 -31.80
C GLY A 253 -30.03 2.41 -31.55
N PRO A 254 -29.23 2.64 -32.63
CA PRO A 254 -27.85 3.09 -32.51
C PRO A 254 -27.73 4.47 -31.84
N VAL A 255 -26.64 4.68 -31.10
CA VAL A 255 -26.26 6.00 -30.61
C VAL A 255 -25.78 6.82 -31.79
N SER A 256 -26.28 8.05 -31.94
CA SER A 256 -25.94 8.89 -33.10
C SER A 256 -24.43 9.18 -33.14
N GLU A 257 -23.86 9.17 -34.34
CA GLU A 257 -22.44 9.45 -34.56
C GLU A 257 -21.99 10.77 -33.93
N ARG A 258 -22.83 11.82 -34.00
CA ARG A 258 -22.56 13.10 -33.35
C ARG A 258 -22.37 12.99 -31.84
N VAL A 259 -23.13 12.13 -31.17
CA VAL A 259 -23.01 11.91 -29.72
C VAL A 259 -21.74 11.11 -29.42
N GLN A 260 -21.42 10.12 -30.24
CA GLN A 260 -20.18 9.34 -30.10
C GLN A 260 -18.95 10.24 -30.29
N ASP A 261 -18.88 11.00 -31.39
CA ASP A 261 -17.79 11.94 -31.70
C ASP A 261 -17.59 12.97 -30.59
N PHE A 262 -18.68 13.56 -30.10
CA PHE A 262 -18.62 14.51 -29.00
C PHE A 262 -18.10 13.85 -27.71
N SER A 263 -18.56 12.64 -27.43
CA SER A 263 -18.12 11.86 -26.26
C SER A 263 -16.64 11.49 -26.36
N TYR A 264 -16.16 11.02 -27.52
CA TYR A 264 -14.74 10.74 -27.76
C TYR A 264 -13.88 11.99 -27.60
N ARG A 265 -14.33 13.13 -28.11
CA ARG A 265 -13.60 14.39 -28.00
C ARG A 265 -13.46 14.84 -26.54
N ILE A 266 -14.55 14.80 -25.78
CA ILE A 266 -14.51 15.09 -24.33
C ILE A 266 -13.62 14.08 -23.60
N GLY A 267 -13.82 12.79 -23.84
CA GLY A 267 -13.05 11.73 -23.20
C GLY A 267 -11.54 11.87 -23.47
N SER A 268 -11.16 12.24 -24.70
CA SER A 268 -9.76 12.38 -25.09
C SER A 268 -9.11 13.55 -24.38
N ILE A 269 -9.81 14.68 -24.30
CA ILE A 269 -9.34 15.87 -23.56
C ILE A 269 -9.16 15.53 -22.08
N LEU A 270 -10.15 14.86 -21.46
CA LEU A 270 -10.07 14.46 -20.06
C LEU A 270 -8.90 13.49 -19.79
N LEU A 271 -8.67 12.52 -20.67
CA LEU A 271 -7.53 11.59 -20.55
C LEU A 271 -6.19 12.32 -20.66
N VAL A 272 -6.03 13.22 -21.62
CA VAL A 272 -4.80 14.02 -21.76
C VAL A 272 -4.57 14.89 -20.53
N LEU A 273 -5.62 15.53 -20.00
CA LEU A 273 -5.53 16.32 -18.77
C LEU A 273 -5.14 15.45 -17.56
N LEU A 274 -5.75 14.27 -17.42
CA LEU A 274 -5.43 13.33 -16.34
C LEU A 274 -3.99 12.85 -16.44
N MET A 275 -3.52 12.51 -17.65
CA MET A 275 -2.15 12.08 -17.90
C MET A 275 -1.15 13.21 -17.63
N GLY A 276 -1.48 14.45 -18.02
CA GLY A 276 -0.71 15.64 -17.67
C GLY A 276 -0.63 15.87 -16.17
N LEU A 277 -1.74 15.70 -15.44
CA LEU A 277 -1.78 15.79 -13.98
C LEU A 277 -0.94 14.69 -13.32
N ALA A 278 -1.04 13.45 -13.81
CA ALA A 278 -0.25 12.33 -13.31
C ALA A 278 1.25 12.55 -13.51
N LEU A 279 1.67 13.02 -14.70
CA LEU A 279 3.06 13.38 -14.96
C LEU A 279 3.52 14.54 -14.08
N PHE A 280 2.72 15.60 -13.93
CA PHE A 280 3.03 16.72 -13.03
C PHE A 280 3.20 16.25 -11.58
N ASN A 281 2.33 15.34 -11.12
CA ASN A 281 2.41 14.75 -9.80
C ASN A 281 3.63 13.85 -9.62
N ASP A 282 4.05 13.11 -10.66
CA ASP A 282 5.29 12.34 -10.65
C ASP A 282 6.51 13.27 -10.55
N PHE A 283 6.58 14.34 -11.36
CA PHE A 283 7.67 15.33 -11.28
C PHE A 283 7.71 16.07 -9.95
N SER A 284 6.57 16.37 -9.35
CA SER A 284 6.50 17.03 -8.04
C SER A 284 6.94 16.11 -6.88
N ARG A 285 7.07 14.79 -7.11
CA ARG A 285 7.57 13.82 -6.12
C ARG A 285 9.07 13.57 -6.23
N LEU A 286 9.67 13.79 -7.39
CA LEU A 286 11.11 13.69 -7.64
C LEU A 286 11.83 14.87 -7.03
#